data_AF-A0A136KMM7-F1
#
_entry.id   AF-A0A136KMM7-F1
#
_cell.length_a   1.000
_cell.length_b   1.000
_cell.length_c   1.000
_cell.angle_alpha   90.00
_cell.angle_beta   90.00
_cell.angle_gamma   90.00
#
_symmetry.space_group_name_H-M   'P 1'
#
loop_
_entity.id
_entity.type
_entity.pdbx_description
1 polymer ?
#
loop_
_entity_poly.entity_id
_entity_poly.type
_entity_poly.pdbx_seq_one_letter_code
_entity_poly.pdbx_strand_id
1 'polypeptide(L)'
;MIATATRVELSKVFSKWRTYIGFIALGVVIPIVIISLGIEGMKFFSFATQNLQQQFIFSGNLMNGYTTSYLIIGMLYVHVPFLVTLVAGDILAGEATGGTYRLLLTRPLSRATLVNAKYIAVLVSTNLLIVFMAVLSLGLGLLILGSGDMVVVRTKISVITESDILWRFMLATALAWWR
;
A
#
# COMPACT_ATOMS: atom_id res chain seq x y z
N MET A 1 -8.68 -6.55 29.96
CA MET A 1 -9.92 -5.98 29.40
C MET A 1 -9.71 -5.29 28.05
N ILE A 2 -8.78 -4.32 27.93
CA ILE A 2 -8.52 -3.61 26.65
C ILE A 2 -8.04 -4.56 25.55
N ALA A 3 -7.03 -5.40 25.83
CA ALA A 3 -6.47 -6.34 24.83
C ALA A 3 -7.51 -7.35 24.29
N THR A 4 -8.41 -7.84 25.14
CA THR A 4 -9.47 -8.77 24.75
C THR A 4 -10.50 -8.08 23.85
N ALA A 5 -10.85 -6.82 24.14
CA ALA A 5 -11.73 -6.00 23.30
C ALA A 5 -11.10 -5.73 21.93
N THR A 6 -9.82 -5.37 21.88
CA THR A 6 -9.10 -5.17 20.62
C THR A 6 -9.05 -6.45 19.77
N ARG A 7 -8.81 -7.61 20.37
CA ARG A 7 -8.77 -8.90 19.65
C ARG A 7 -10.13 -9.27 19.03
N VAL A 8 -11.22 -9.05 19.77
CA VAL A 8 -12.59 -9.31 19.26
C VAL A 8 -12.93 -8.36 18.12
N GLU A 9 -12.61 -7.07 18.25
CA GLU A 9 -12.84 -6.09 17.19
C GLU A 9 -11.98 -6.38 15.95
N LEU A 10 -10.70 -6.71 16.11
CA LEU A 10 -9.84 -7.14 15.00
C LEU A 10 -10.45 -8.33 14.25
N SER A 11 -10.86 -9.37 15.00
CA SER A 11 -11.44 -10.57 14.40
C SER A 11 -12.72 -10.27 13.62
N LYS A 12 -13.54 -9.30 14.07
CA LYS A 12 -14.72 -8.86 13.31
C LYS A 12 -14.34 -8.13 12.04
N VAL A 13 -13.35 -7.24 12.11
CA VAL A 13 -12.89 -6.47 10.94
C VAL A 13 -12.35 -7.43 9.87
N PHE A 14 -11.53 -8.41 10.27
CA PHE A 14 -10.97 -9.40 9.35
C PHE A 14 -12.00 -10.43 8.85
N SER A 15 -13.09 -10.67 9.57
CA SER A 15 -14.12 -11.62 9.12
C SER A 15 -15.14 -11.01 8.14
N LYS A 16 -15.15 -9.69 7.97
CA LYS A 16 -16.07 -9.03 7.03
C LYS A 16 -15.48 -9.05 5.62
N TRP A 17 -16.23 -9.61 4.67
CA TRP A 17 -15.88 -9.58 3.24
C TRP A 17 -15.58 -8.16 2.74
N ARG A 18 -16.25 -7.14 3.29
CA ARG A 18 -16.06 -5.75 2.87
C ARG A 18 -14.66 -5.20 3.14
N THR A 19 -13.98 -5.65 4.20
CA THR A 19 -12.58 -5.28 4.47
C THR A 19 -11.64 -5.73 3.36
N TYR A 20 -11.97 -6.83 2.68
CA TYR A 20 -11.16 -7.37 1.59
C TYR A 20 -11.27 -6.59 0.28
N ILE A 21 -12.19 -5.62 0.15
CA ILE A 21 -12.33 -4.84 -1.09
C ILE A 21 -11.02 -4.13 -1.44
N GLY A 22 -10.35 -3.53 -0.45
CA GLY A 22 -9.06 -2.85 -0.68
C GLY A 22 -7.94 -3.82 -1.07
N PHE A 23 -7.89 -4.99 -0.44
CA PHE A 23 -6.92 -6.03 -0.77
C PHE A 23 -7.14 -6.61 -2.17
N ILE A 24 -8.40 -6.87 -2.54
CA ILE A 24 -8.76 -7.36 -3.88
C ILE A 24 -8.44 -6.29 -4.93
N ALA A 25 -8.81 -5.03 -4.67
CA ALA A 25 -8.53 -3.93 -5.58
C ALA A 25 -7.02 -3.80 -5.86
N LEU A 26 -6.19 -3.75 -4.82
CA LEU A 26 -4.73 -3.71 -4.97
C LEU A 26 -4.18 -5.00 -5.60
N GLY A 27 -4.71 -6.15 -5.22
CA GLY A 27 -4.33 -7.46 -5.75
C GLY A 27 -4.61 -7.63 -7.24
N VAL A 28 -5.54 -6.87 -7.80
CA VAL A 28 -5.84 -6.85 -9.25
C VAL A 28 -5.09 -5.72 -9.96
N VAL A 29 -5.11 -4.50 -9.39
CA VAL A 29 -4.50 -3.33 -10.02
C VAL A 29 -2.98 -3.46 -10.13
N ILE A 30 -2.30 -3.97 -9.08
CA ILE A 30 -0.84 -4.07 -9.07
C ILE A 30 -0.32 -5.00 -10.19
N PRO A 31 -0.79 -6.26 -10.33
CA PRO A 31 -0.34 -7.11 -11.43
C PRO A 31 -0.62 -6.52 -12.81
N ILE A 32 -1.80 -5.91 -13.02
CA ILE A 32 -2.16 -5.29 -14.30
C ILE A 32 -1.16 -4.19 -14.64
N VAL A 33 -0.82 -3.33 -13.68
CA VAL A 33 0.14 -2.24 -13.90
C VAL A 33 1.54 -2.81 -14.17
N ILE A 34 1.97 -3.86 -13.47
CA ILE A 34 3.28 -4.50 -13.72
C ILE A 34 3.36 -5.06 -15.14
N ILE A 35 2.33 -5.79 -15.57
CA ILE A 35 2.27 -6.36 -16.93
C ILE A 35 2.24 -5.23 -17.97
N SER A 36 1.44 -4.18 -17.74
CA SER A 36 1.37 -3.01 -18.62
C SER A 36 2.73 -2.33 -18.76
N LEU A 37 3.45 -2.14 -17.65
CA LEU A 37 4.80 -1.55 -17.65
C LEU A 37 5.85 -2.51 -18.23
N GLY A 38 5.66 -3.82 -18.14
CA GLY A 38 6.51 -4.80 -18.82
C GLY A 38 6.42 -4.69 -20.35
N ILE A 39 5.22 -4.42 -20.89
CA ILE A 39 4.96 -4.31 -22.33
C ILE A 39 5.29 -2.90 -22.86
N GLU A 40 4.89 -1.86 -22.12
CA GLU A 40 4.97 -0.46 -22.55
C GLU A 40 6.07 0.36 -21.86
N GLY A 41 6.88 -0.28 -21.02
CA GLY A 41 7.83 0.40 -20.13
C GLY A 41 8.79 1.34 -20.82
N MET A 42 9.27 0.97 -22.02
CA MET A 42 10.15 1.83 -22.81
C MET A 42 9.47 3.10 -23.32
N LYS A 43 8.17 3.01 -23.68
CA LYS A 43 7.38 4.19 -24.08
C LYS A 43 7.11 5.08 -22.87
N PHE A 44 6.72 4.49 -21.74
CA PHE A 44 6.53 5.20 -20.48
C PHE A 44 7.81 5.94 -20.04
N PHE A 45 8.96 5.27 -20.10
CA PHE A 45 10.25 5.85 -19.78
C PHE A 45 10.63 6.99 -20.73
N SER A 46 10.39 6.84 -22.03
CA SER A 46 10.66 7.90 -23.01
C SER A 46 9.81 9.15 -22.83
N PHE A 47 8.54 8.99 -22.47
CA PHE A 47 7.64 10.09 -22.14
C PHE A 47 8.06 10.78 -20.83
N ALA A 48 8.35 10.01 -19.79
CA ALA A 48 8.77 10.55 -18.48
C ALA A 48 10.13 11.29 -18.57
N THR A 49 11.01 10.83 -19.46
CA THR A 49 12.39 11.34 -19.59
C THR A 49 12.53 12.33 -20.76
N GLN A 50 11.44 12.73 -21.41
CA GLN A 50 11.47 13.56 -22.63
C GLN A 50 12.22 14.90 -22.44
N ASN A 51 12.14 15.48 -21.24
CA ASN A 51 12.88 16.70 -20.88
C ASN A 51 14.36 16.46 -20.50
N LEU A 52 14.74 15.22 -20.18
CA LEU A 52 16.08 14.83 -19.72
C LEU A 52 16.91 14.15 -20.81
N GLN A 53 16.25 13.56 -21.82
CA GLN A 53 16.90 12.94 -23.00
C GLN A 53 17.72 13.95 -23.83
N GLN A 54 17.45 15.25 -23.71
CA GLN A 54 18.24 16.29 -24.37
C GLN A 54 19.63 16.50 -23.73
N GLN A 55 19.87 15.96 -22.52
CA GLN A 55 21.12 16.16 -21.76
C GLN A 55 21.85 14.85 -21.41
N PHE A 56 21.18 13.70 -21.46
CA PHE A 56 21.76 12.41 -21.08
C PHE A 56 21.46 11.30 -22.10
N ILE A 57 22.50 10.52 -22.45
CA ILE A 57 22.38 9.28 -23.23
C ILE A 57 22.16 8.14 -22.25
N PHE A 58 20.97 7.53 -22.30
CA PHE A 58 20.63 6.39 -21.45
C PHE A 58 21.02 5.09 -22.16
N SER A 59 21.97 4.34 -21.59
CA SER A 59 22.42 3.04 -22.11
C SER A 59 22.28 1.97 -21.03
N GLY A 60 21.36 1.02 -21.22
CA GLY A 60 21.13 -0.12 -20.31
C GLY A 60 19.67 -0.59 -20.27
N ASN A 61 19.40 -1.71 -19.59
CA ASN A 61 18.04 -2.17 -19.29
C ASN A 61 17.46 -1.36 -18.12
N LEU A 62 16.83 -0.23 -18.44
CA LEU A 62 16.32 0.74 -17.46
C LEU A 62 15.00 0.28 -16.83
N MET A 63 14.32 -0.67 -17.47
CA MET A 63 13.05 -1.24 -17.02
C MET A 63 13.31 -2.55 -16.29
N ASN A 64 13.48 -2.43 -14.98
CA ASN A 64 13.71 -3.54 -14.08
C ASN A 64 12.61 -3.63 -13.02
N GLY A 65 12.42 -4.81 -12.41
CA GLY A 65 11.39 -5.09 -11.42
C GLY A 65 11.39 -4.11 -10.24
N TYR A 66 12.58 -3.69 -9.82
CA TYR A 66 12.73 -2.70 -8.77
C TYR A 66 12.29 -1.29 -9.21
N THR A 67 12.72 -0.81 -10.38
CA THR A 67 12.29 0.49 -10.94
C THR A 67 10.76 0.53 -11.12
N THR A 68 10.18 -0.55 -11.62
CA THR A 68 8.73 -0.73 -11.77
C THR A 68 8.01 -0.70 -10.42
N SER A 69 8.54 -1.39 -9.41
CA SER A 69 7.97 -1.38 -8.05
C SER A 69 7.96 0.02 -7.42
N TYR A 70 9.04 0.79 -7.64
CA TYR A 70 9.14 2.17 -7.19
C TYR A 70 8.09 3.07 -7.86
N LEU A 71 7.95 2.96 -9.18
CA LEU A 71 6.94 3.71 -9.94
C LEU A 71 5.52 3.38 -9.46
N ILE A 72 5.21 2.11 -9.24
CA ILE A 72 3.91 1.65 -8.75
C ILE A 72 3.58 2.24 -7.38
N ILE A 73 4.53 2.22 -6.45
CA ILE A 73 4.32 2.83 -5.13
C ILE A 73 4.08 4.33 -5.25
N GLY A 74 4.80 5.01 -6.15
CA GLY A 74 4.55 6.42 -6.44
C GLY A 74 3.15 6.68 -7.00
N MET A 75 2.69 5.87 -7.96
CA MET A 75 1.37 6.02 -8.60
C MET A 75 0.21 5.67 -7.65
N LEU A 76 0.35 4.62 -6.85
CA LEU A 76 -0.68 4.14 -5.93
C LEU A 76 -0.69 4.88 -4.59
N TYR A 77 0.29 5.75 -4.33
CA TYR A 77 0.37 6.52 -3.08
C TYR A 77 -0.93 7.27 -2.77
N VAL A 78 -1.57 7.88 -3.77
CA VAL A 78 -2.83 8.63 -3.60
C VAL A 78 -4.04 7.72 -3.34
N HIS A 79 -3.98 6.46 -3.79
CA HIS A 79 -5.10 5.51 -3.66
C HIS A 79 -5.16 4.87 -2.26
N VAL A 80 -4.03 4.77 -1.56
CA VAL A 80 -3.96 4.17 -0.23
C VAL A 80 -4.84 4.90 0.80
N PRO A 81 -4.77 6.24 0.98
CA PRO A 81 -5.66 6.96 1.89
C PRO A 81 -7.15 6.77 1.55
N PHE A 82 -7.49 6.69 0.26
CA PHE A 82 -8.86 6.46 -0.19
C PHE A 82 -9.38 5.07 0.21
N LEU A 83 -8.58 4.02 0.04
CA LEU A 83 -8.95 2.67 0.47
C LEU A 83 -9.09 2.57 1.99
N VAL A 84 -8.22 3.27 2.73
CA VAL A 84 -8.25 3.32 4.19
C VAL A 84 -9.51 4.01 4.71
N THR A 85 -9.91 5.15 4.15
CA THR A 85 -11.14 5.85 4.57
C THR A 85 -12.38 5.03 4.26
N LEU A 86 -12.39 4.25 3.18
CA LEU A 86 -13.47 3.34 2.84
C LEU A 86 -13.63 2.21 3.90
N VAL A 87 -12.53 1.59 4.32
CA VAL A 87 -12.54 0.57 5.38
C VAL A 87 -12.95 1.15 6.74
N ALA A 88 -12.39 2.31 7.11
CA ALA A 88 -12.76 3.00 8.35
C ALA A 88 -14.24 3.42 8.38
N GLY A 89 -14.76 3.90 7.24
CA GLY A 89 -16.16 4.25 7.06
C GLY A 89 -17.10 3.06 7.22
N ASP A 90 -16.75 1.90 6.68
CA ASP A 90 -17.57 0.69 6.83
C ASP A 90 -17.59 0.14 8.26
N ILE A 91 -16.48 0.26 9.00
CA ILE A 91 -16.44 -0.14 10.42
C ILE A 91 -17.41 0.71 11.25
N LEU A 92 -17.50 2.01 10.96
CA LEU A 92 -18.42 2.92 11.64
C LEU A 92 -19.87 2.74 11.18
N ALA A 93 -20.10 2.66 9.86
CA ALA A 93 -21.43 2.53 9.28
C ALA A 93 -22.06 1.16 9.61
N GLY A 94 -21.29 0.07 9.55
CA GLY A 94 -21.79 -1.28 9.80
C GLY A 94 -22.34 -1.48 11.22
N GLU A 95 -21.83 -0.74 12.22
CA GLU A 95 -22.39 -0.76 13.57
C GLU A 95 -23.61 0.15 13.74
N ALA A 96 -23.67 1.26 12.99
CA ALA A 96 -24.85 2.11 12.96
C ALA A 96 -26.04 1.39 12.33
N THR A 97 -25.83 0.68 11.22
CA THR A 97 -26.86 -0.11 10.52
C THR A 97 -27.31 -1.32 11.32
N GLY A 98 -26.40 -1.99 12.04
CA GLY A 98 -26.72 -3.17 12.86
C GLY A 98 -27.44 -2.88 14.19
N GLY A 99 -27.77 -1.61 14.48
CA GLY A 99 -28.42 -1.20 15.73
C GLY A 99 -27.59 -1.45 17.00
N THR A 100 -26.34 -1.92 16.86
CA THR A 100 -25.50 -2.37 17.99
C THR A 100 -25.01 -1.19 18.82
N TYR A 101 -25.03 0.04 18.30
CA TYR A 101 -24.79 1.26 19.09
C TYR A 101 -25.71 1.36 20.32
N ARG A 102 -26.99 0.95 20.19
CA ARG A 102 -27.94 0.94 21.31
C ARG A 102 -27.61 -0.16 22.35
N LEU A 103 -27.07 -1.29 21.91
CA LEU A 103 -26.65 -2.41 22.77
C LEU A 103 -25.27 -2.18 23.42
N LEU A 104 -24.37 -1.44 22.76
CA LEU A 104 -23.06 -1.06 23.31
C LEU A 104 -23.20 0.00 24.40
N LEU A 105 -24.21 0.89 24.30
CA LEU A 105 -24.51 1.91 25.32
C LEU A 105 -25.14 1.33 26.60
N THR A 106 -25.62 0.09 26.59
CA THR A 106 -26.22 -0.58 27.76
C THR A 106 -25.24 -1.50 28.51
N ARG A 107 -24.04 -1.76 27.99
CA ARG A 107 -22.95 -2.45 28.70
C ARG A 107 -22.01 -1.45 29.38
N PRO A 108 -21.44 -1.77 30.56
CA PRO A 108 -20.51 -0.91 31.27
C PRO A 108 -19.11 -1.00 30.66
N LEU A 109 -18.98 -0.64 29.38
CA LEU A 109 -17.69 -0.49 28.69
C LEU A 109 -17.38 0.99 28.59
N SER A 110 -16.22 1.41 29.10
CA SER A 110 -15.76 2.79 28.99
C SER A 110 -15.74 3.22 27.52
N ARG A 111 -16.38 4.36 27.22
CA ARG A 111 -16.47 4.93 25.86
C ARG A 111 -15.08 5.11 25.23
N ALA A 112 -14.07 5.45 26.05
CA ALA A 112 -12.69 5.60 25.63
C ALA A 112 -12.06 4.27 25.18
N THR A 113 -12.40 3.16 25.85
CA THR A 113 -11.91 1.82 25.47
C THR A 113 -12.46 1.37 24.12
N LEU A 114 -13.73 1.68 23.83
CA LEU A 114 -14.35 1.36 22.54
C LEU A 114 -13.73 2.18 21.40
N VAL A 115 -13.56 3.48 21.59
CA VAL A 115 -12.93 4.36 20.59
C VAL A 115 -11.50 3.95 20.33
N ASN A 116 -10.70 3.67 21.38
CA ASN A 116 -9.32 3.21 21.23
C ASN A 116 -9.24 1.85 20.53
N ALA A 117 -10.14 0.91 20.82
CA ALA A 117 -10.17 -0.39 20.15
C ALA A 117 -10.44 -0.25 18.63
N LYS A 118 -11.39 0.61 18.25
CA LYS A 118 -11.70 0.91 16.83
C LYS A 118 -10.53 1.59 16.13
N TYR A 119 -9.90 2.56 16.79
CA TYR A 119 -8.72 3.24 16.26
C TYR A 119 -7.59 2.26 15.99
N ILE A 120 -7.30 1.36 16.94
CA ILE A 120 -6.29 0.31 16.76
C ILE A 120 -6.67 -0.65 15.63
N ALA A 121 -7.94 -1.03 15.50
CA ALA A 121 -8.39 -1.92 14.44
C ALA A 121 -8.21 -1.29 13.04
N VAL A 122 -8.51 0.00 12.89
CA VAL A 122 -8.25 0.75 11.64
C VAL A 122 -6.75 0.84 11.39
N LEU A 123 -5.95 1.20 12.39
CA LEU A 123 -4.48 1.28 12.27
C LEU A 123 -3.86 -0.03 11.78
N VAL A 124 -4.25 -1.16 12.39
CA VAL A 124 -3.74 -2.48 12.00
C VAL A 124 -4.16 -2.83 10.57
N SER A 125 -5.41 -2.53 10.20
CA SER A 125 -5.92 -2.79 8.85
C SER A 125 -5.18 -1.97 7.79
N THR A 126 -4.92 -0.69 8.07
CA THR A 126 -4.12 0.19 7.21
C THR A 126 -2.69 -0.30 7.07
N ASN A 127 -2.05 -0.69 8.18
CA ASN A 127 -0.68 -1.20 8.15
C ASN A 127 -0.58 -2.48 7.31
N LEU A 128 -1.52 -3.42 7.50
CA LEU A 128 -1.59 -4.64 6.71
C LEU A 128 -1.78 -4.37 5.22
N LEU A 129 -2.59 -3.37 4.86
CA LEU A 129 -2.82 -2.96 3.47
C LEU A 129 -1.54 -2.40 2.82
N ILE A 130 -0.80 -1.55 3.54
CA ILE A 130 0.48 -0.98 3.07
C ILE A 130 1.52 -2.08 2.87
N VAL A 131 1.65 -2.99 3.86
CA VAL A 131 2.59 -4.13 3.77
C VAL A 131 2.22 -5.03 2.61
N PHE A 132 0.93 -5.34 2.43
CA PHE A 132 0.44 -6.15 1.31
C PHE A 132 0.77 -5.51 -0.04
N MET A 133 0.54 -4.19 -0.18
CA MET A 133 0.91 -3.44 -1.39
C MET A 133 2.41 -3.52 -1.67
N ALA A 134 3.25 -3.33 -0.65
CA ALA A 134 4.70 -3.35 -0.80
C ALA A 134 5.22 -4.74 -1.21
N VAL A 135 4.72 -5.80 -0.56
CA VAL A 135 5.09 -7.19 -0.86
C VAL A 135 4.62 -7.59 -2.26
N LEU A 136 3.40 -7.24 -2.65
CA LEU A 136 2.91 -7.53 -4.00
C LEU A 136 3.71 -6.79 -5.07
N SER A 137 3.95 -5.49 -4.87
CA SER A 137 4.69 -4.66 -5.83
C SER A 137 6.11 -5.20 -6.04
N LEU A 138 6.86 -5.42 -4.95
CA LEU A 138 8.22 -5.96 -5.03
C LEU A 138 8.25 -7.41 -5.51
N GLY A 139 7.41 -8.27 -4.95
CA GLY A 139 7.41 -9.70 -5.27
C GLY A 139 7.07 -9.95 -6.73
N LEU A 140 5.98 -9.36 -7.22
CA LEU A 140 5.59 -9.49 -8.62
C LEU A 140 6.53 -8.72 -9.56
N GLY A 141 7.03 -7.56 -9.13
CA GLY A 141 8.00 -6.77 -9.90
C GLY A 141 9.26 -7.58 -10.19
N LEU A 142 9.84 -8.21 -9.16
CA LEU A 142 11.03 -9.06 -9.29
C LEU A 142 10.77 -10.35 -10.07
N LEU A 143 9.61 -10.98 -9.87
CA LEU A 143 9.28 -12.23 -10.56
C LEU A 143 9.04 -12.03 -12.07
N ILE A 144 8.42 -10.92 -12.47
CA ILE A 144 7.99 -10.71 -13.86
C ILE A 144 9.09 -10.01 -14.68
N LEU A 145 9.76 -9.00 -14.13
CA LEU A 145 10.78 -8.21 -14.86
C LEU A 145 12.22 -8.56 -14.48
N GLY A 146 12.43 -9.38 -13.46
CA GLY A 146 13.76 -9.74 -12.96
C GLY A 146 14.37 -8.70 -12.00
N SER A 147 15.63 -8.94 -11.64
CA SER A 147 16.46 -8.05 -10.82
C SER A 147 17.49 -7.30 -11.69
N GLY A 148 17.90 -6.14 -11.23
CA GLY A 148 18.79 -5.18 -11.89
C GLY A 148 18.90 -3.86 -11.09
N ASP A 149 19.71 -2.91 -11.53
CA ASP A 149 19.86 -1.64 -10.80
C ASP A 149 18.59 -0.77 -10.83
N MET A 150 18.27 -0.13 -9.69
CA MET A 150 17.19 0.85 -9.62
C MET A 150 17.63 2.16 -10.26
N VAL A 151 16.90 2.58 -11.29
CA VAL A 151 17.05 3.90 -11.88
C VAL A 151 15.94 4.80 -11.37
N VAL A 152 16.28 5.69 -10.42
CA VAL A 152 15.33 6.70 -9.92
C VAL A 152 15.56 7.98 -10.72
N VAL A 153 14.63 8.28 -11.63
CA VAL A 153 14.63 9.52 -12.42
C VAL A 153 13.79 10.57 -11.70
N ARG A 154 14.44 11.54 -11.06
CA ARG A 154 13.84 12.79 -10.54
C ARG A 154 14.59 13.99 -11.16
N THR A 155 14.81 15.08 -10.43
CA THR A 155 15.62 16.24 -10.88
C THR A 155 17.13 15.94 -10.97
N LYS A 156 17.57 14.80 -10.42
CA LYS A 156 18.90 14.19 -10.62
C LYS A 156 18.71 12.69 -10.85
N ILE A 157 19.54 12.09 -11.70
CA ILE A 157 19.56 10.63 -11.91
C ILE A 157 20.36 10.03 -10.77
N SER A 158 19.72 9.22 -9.92
CA SER A 158 20.41 8.41 -8.92
C SER A 158 20.17 6.96 -9.24
N VAL A 159 21.22 6.30 -9.73
CA VAL A 159 21.29 4.85 -9.84
C VAL A 159 21.62 4.31 -8.46
N ILE A 160 20.70 3.53 -7.88
CA ILE A 160 20.90 2.92 -6.57
C ILE A 160 21.22 1.45 -6.81
N THR A 161 22.39 1.04 -6.35
CA THR A 161 22.89 -0.34 -6.41
C THR A 161 21.92 -1.30 -5.71
N GLU A 162 21.72 -2.48 -6.30
CA GLU A 162 20.76 -3.50 -5.86
C GLU A 162 20.79 -3.85 -4.36
N SER A 163 21.96 -3.78 -3.72
CA SER A 163 22.17 -4.18 -2.33
C SER A 163 21.44 -3.29 -1.31
N ASP A 164 21.21 -2.02 -1.62
CA ASP A 164 20.67 -1.03 -0.66
C ASP A 164 19.16 -0.83 -0.76
N ILE A 165 18.54 -1.40 -1.79
CA ILE A 165 17.14 -1.19 -2.13
C ILE A 165 16.21 -1.76 -1.06
N LEU A 166 16.49 -2.98 -0.61
CA LEU A 166 15.57 -3.77 0.20
C LEU A 166 15.43 -3.18 1.61
N TRP A 167 16.54 -2.72 2.22
CA TRP A 167 16.50 -2.02 3.50
C TRP A 167 15.82 -0.66 3.40
N ARG A 168 16.04 0.09 2.31
CA ARG A 168 15.34 1.36 2.06
C ARG A 168 13.84 1.18 1.86
N PHE A 169 13.42 0.10 1.21
CA PHE A 169 12.00 -0.24 1.06
C PHE A 169 11.37 -0.60 2.40
N MET A 170 12.05 -1.41 3.21
CA MET A 170 11.56 -1.73 4.56
C MET A 170 11.47 -0.47 5.43
N LEU A 171 12.48 0.39 5.41
CA LEU A 171 12.44 1.68 6.09
C LEU A 171 11.32 2.59 5.57
N ALA A 172 11.07 2.62 4.27
CA ALA A 172 9.99 3.40 3.68
C ALA A 172 8.62 2.88 4.13
N THR A 173 8.42 1.56 4.20
CA THR A 173 7.18 0.98 4.74
C THR A 173 7.01 1.26 6.24
N ALA A 174 8.10 1.28 7.00
CA ALA A 174 8.06 1.64 8.41
C ALA A 174 7.81 3.14 8.63
N LEU A 175 8.33 4.01 7.76
CA LEU A 175 8.10 5.46 7.81
C LEU A 175 6.71 5.85 7.31
N ALA A 176 6.15 5.12 6.35
CA ALA A 176 4.78 5.30 5.89
C ALA A 176 3.75 5.07 7.01
N TRP A 177 4.10 4.29 8.03
CA TRP A 177 3.27 4.14 9.23
C TRP A 177 3.19 5.41 10.09
N TRP A 178 4.20 6.28 10.03
CA TRP A 178 4.29 7.48 10.88
C TRP A 178 3.61 8.73 10.28
N ARG A 179 3.22 8.69 9.00
CA ARG A 179 2.68 9.84 8.25
C ARG A 179 1.21 9.65 7.89
#